data_AF-A0A7J3MWJ2-F1
#
_entry.id   AF-A0A7J3MWJ2-F1
#
_cell.length_a   1.000
_cell.length_b   1.000
_cell.length_c   1.000
_cell.angle_alpha   90.00
_cell.angle_beta   90.00
_cell.angle_gamma   90.00
#
_symmetry.space_group_name_H-M   'P 1'
#
loop_
_entity.id
_entity.type
_entity.pdbx_description
1 polymer ?
#
loop_
_entity_poly.entity_id
_entity_poly.type
_entity_poly.pdbx_seq_one_letter_code
_entity_poly.pdbx_strand_id
1 'polypeptide(L)'
;MDKVLVSRIIVFVLVSYTAAYALDYLAIRFSIPISLWVFIRMWSIALSSLLCLCVFEMNIVESLKHYLSFSKNVVKYYLLAPLIIYGALLLYIATALPLGLFNFDEYVASIANQIHSVAPSLVEEQVTMLALLNAYLSIIVAYPIAITVNMLVALGEEISWRGYLYTLLGSRPNLVNTIVIGTPWRLRHASVTILLGWNYYYNRYLGIILFTI
;
A
#
# COMPACT_ATOMS: atom_id res chain seq x y z
N MET A 1 -16.72 -16.33 -18.42
CA MET A 1 -17.01 -16.29 -16.98
C MET A 1 -18.49 -16.49 -16.78
N ASP A 2 -18.89 -17.21 -15.73
CA ASP A 2 -20.31 -17.37 -15.37
C ASP A 2 -20.92 -16.03 -14.92
N LYS A 3 -22.22 -15.82 -15.20
CA LYS A 3 -22.97 -14.61 -14.82
C LYS A 3 -22.95 -14.36 -13.33
N VAL A 4 -23.02 -15.41 -12.51
CA VAL A 4 -22.95 -15.30 -11.04
C VAL A 4 -21.58 -14.79 -10.59
N LEU A 5 -20.50 -15.31 -11.18
CA LEU A 5 -19.14 -14.86 -10.89
C LEU A 5 -18.95 -13.38 -11.25
N VAL A 6 -19.41 -12.97 -12.43
CA VAL A 6 -19.33 -11.56 -12.87
C VAL A 6 -20.09 -10.65 -11.90
N SER A 7 -21.30 -11.05 -11.47
CA SER A 7 -22.09 -10.30 -10.50
C SER A 7 -21.35 -10.09 -9.18
N ARG A 8 -20.74 -11.16 -8.62
CA ARG A 8 -19.95 -11.08 -7.38
C ARG A 8 -18.80 -10.08 -7.47
N ILE A 9 -18.07 -10.12 -8.58
CA ILE A 9 -16.95 -9.21 -8.83
C ILE A 9 -17.43 -7.76 -8.92
N ILE A 10 -18.51 -7.51 -9.67
CA ILE A 10 -19.08 -6.16 -9.82
C ILE A 10 -19.51 -5.61 -8.46
N VAL A 11 -20.27 -6.38 -7.67
CA VAL A 11 -20.73 -5.97 -6.35
C VAL A 11 -19.55 -5.64 -5.44
N PHE A 12 -18.54 -6.50 -5.40
CA PHE A 12 -17.34 -6.26 -4.59
C PHE A 12 -16.60 -4.98 -5.00
N VAL A 13 -16.40 -4.77 -6.30
CA VAL A 13 -15.73 -3.56 -6.81
C VAL A 13 -16.55 -2.30 -6.49
N LEU A 14 -17.87 -2.32 -6.70
CA LEU A 14 -18.72 -1.17 -6.41
C LEU A 14 -18.73 -0.81 -4.92
N VAL A 15 -18.87 -1.81 -4.04
CA VAL A 15 -18.87 -1.58 -2.58
C VAL A 15 -17.52 -1.05 -2.12
N SER A 16 -16.42 -1.66 -2.55
CA SER A 16 -15.07 -1.24 -2.16
C SER A 16 -14.71 0.17 -2.65
N TYR A 17 -15.18 0.55 -3.83
CA TYR A 17 -14.95 1.89 -4.39
C TYR A 17 -15.79 2.95 -3.69
N THR A 18 -17.06 2.62 -3.42
CA THR A 18 -17.97 3.52 -2.71
C THR A 18 -17.43 3.78 -1.29
N ALA A 19 -16.99 2.74 -0.59
CA ALA A 19 -16.37 2.88 0.74
C ALA A 19 -15.10 3.73 0.68
N ALA A 20 -14.24 3.50 -0.31
CA ALA A 20 -13.02 4.27 -0.52
C ALA A 20 -13.31 5.76 -0.75
N TYR A 21 -14.23 6.08 -1.66
CA TYR A 21 -14.59 7.46 -1.96
C TYR A 21 -15.24 8.16 -0.76
N ALA A 22 -16.16 7.48 -0.07
CA ALA A 22 -16.79 8.01 1.13
C ALA A 22 -15.76 8.33 2.22
N LEU A 23 -14.81 7.42 2.48
CA LEU A 23 -13.76 7.64 3.47
C LEU A 23 -12.82 8.80 3.10
N ASP A 24 -12.47 8.97 1.83
CA ASP A 24 -11.64 10.09 1.40
C ASP A 24 -12.36 11.42 1.54
N TYR A 25 -13.64 11.46 1.19
CA TYR A 25 -14.47 12.65 1.38
C TYR A 25 -14.61 13.00 2.87
N LEU A 26 -14.87 12.01 3.74
CA LEU A 26 -14.93 12.20 5.19
C LEU A 26 -13.60 12.67 5.76
N ALA A 27 -12.47 12.13 5.27
CA ALA A 27 -11.15 12.53 5.72
C ALA A 27 -10.87 14.01 5.45
N ILE A 28 -11.28 14.52 4.28
CA ILE A 28 -11.21 15.95 3.95
C ILE A 28 -12.17 16.75 4.84
N ARG A 29 -13.42 16.30 4.98
CA ARG A 29 -14.46 17.05 5.68
C ARG A 29 -14.17 17.22 7.16
N PHE A 30 -13.61 16.21 7.79
CA PHE A 30 -13.37 16.15 9.23
C PHE A 30 -11.90 16.23 9.62
N SER A 31 -11.00 16.49 8.67
CA SER A 31 -9.55 16.57 8.88
C SER A 31 -9.00 15.36 9.64
N ILE A 32 -9.40 14.16 9.22
CA ILE A 32 -8.99 12.92 9.89
C ILE A 32 -7.46 12.77 9.79
N PRO A 33 -6.74 12.44 10.89
CA PRO A 33 -5.30 12.22 10.85
C PRO A 33 -4.91 11.19 9.79
N ILE A 34 -3.85 11.48 9.03
CA ILE A 34 -3.43 10.66 7.89
C ILE A 34 -3.20 9.19 8.29
N SER A 35 -2.53 8.93 9.42
CA SER A 35 -2.27 7.56 9.89
C SER A 35 -3.55 6.78 10.14
N LEU A 36 -4.55 7.41 10.77
CA LEU A 36 -5.84 6.81 11.04
C LEU A 36 -6.64 6.61 9.75
N TRP A 37 -6.66 7.60 8.86
CA TRP A 37 -7.32 7.50 7.57
C TRP A 37 -6.73 6.38 6.71
N VAL A 38 -5.40 6.27 6.61
CA VAL A 38 -4.72 5.17 5.88
C VAL A 38 -5.17 3.84 6.45
N PHE A 39 -5.11 3.67 7.78
CA PHE A 39 -5.50 2.42 8.41
C PHE A 39 -6.96 2.04 8.11
N ILE A 40 -7.91 2.95 8.35
CA ILE A 40 -9.34 2.70 8.10
C ILE A 40 -9.58 2.44 6.61
N ARG A 41 -8.92 3.21 5.74
CA ARG A 41 -9.02 3.03 4.29
C ARG A 41 -8.56 1.65 3.87
N MET A 42 -7.44 1.14 4.34
CA MET A 42 -6.98 -0.21 3.96
C MET A 42 -7.93 -1.31 4.45
N TRP A 43 -8.45 -1.18 5.68
CA TRP A 43 -9.38 -2.16 6.27
C TRP A 43 -10.82 -2.07 5.71
N SER A 44 -11.20 -0.95 5.09
CA SER A 44 -12.53 -0.80 4.46
C SER A 44 -12.77 -1.81 3.33
N ILE A 45 -11.72 -2.26 2.64
CA ILE A 45 -11.85 -3.27 1.58
C ILE A 45 -12.12 -4.64 2.20
N ALA A 46 -11.42 -4.97 3.29
CA ALA A 46 -11.68 -6.21 4.03
C ALA A 46 -13.16 -6.26 4.42
N LEU A 47 -13.71 -5.17 4.95
CA LEU A 47 -15.13 -5.08 5.24
C LEU A 47 -16.02 -5.26 4.00
N SER A 48 -15.62 -4.71 2.85
CA SER A 48 -16.32 -4.91 1.57
C SER A 48 -16.37 -6.39 1.16
N SER A 49 -15.26 -7.12 1.36
CA SER A 49 -15.22 -8.57 1.09
C SER A 49 -16.12 -9.36 2.05
N LEU A 50 -16.15 -8.99 3.34
CA LEU A 50 -17.04 -9.59 4.35
C LEU A 50 -18.51 -9.35 4.01
N LEU A 51 -18.87 -8.13 3.62
CA LEU A 51 -20.22 -7.80 3.16
C LEU A 51 -20.61 -8.66 1.95
N CYS A 52 -19.70 -8.86 1.00
CA CYS A 52 -19.98 -9.73 -0.15
C CYS A 52 -20.15 -11.19 0.29
N LEU A 53 -19.34 -11.71 1.21
CA LEU A 53 -19.53 -13.05 1.77
C LEU A 53 -20.91 -13.19 2.42
N CYS A 54 -21.38 -12.20 3.16
CA CYS A 54 -22.73 -12.18 3.73
C CYS A 54 -23.82 -12.18 2.63
N VAL A 55 -23.72 -11.26 1.67
CA VAL A 55 -24.72 -11.07 0.60
C VAL A 55 -24.86 -12.30 -0.29
N PHE A 56 -23.76 -13.01 -0.53
CA PHE A 56 -23.76 -14.23 -1.35
C PHE A 56 -23.84 -15.52 -0.53
N GLU A 57 -24.22 -15.42 0.75
CA GLU A 57 -24.44 -16.54 1.68
C GLU A 57 -23.26 -17.51 1.76
N MET A 58 -22.03 -16.98 1.67
CA MET A 58 -20.80 -17.74 1.79
C MET A 58 -20.36 -17.84 3.25
N ASN A 59 -19.75 -18.96 3.63
CA ASN A 59 -19.25 -19.14 4.99
C ASN A 59 -18.07 -18.19 5.28
N ILE A 60 -18.30 -17.19 6.13
CA ILE A 60 -17.30 -16.16 6.47
C ILE A 60 -16.10 -16.77 7.20
N VAL A 61 -16.36 -17.63 8.18
CA VAL A 61 -15.30 -18.21 9.03
C VAL A 61 -14.38 -19.10 8.22
N GLU A 62 -14.95 -19.96 7.36
CA GLU A 62 -14.18 -20.83 6.48
C GLU A 62 -13.37 -20.03 5.46
N SER A 63 -13.98 -19.00 4.87
CA SER A 63 -13.32 -18.11 3.92
C SER A 63 -12.13 -17.38 4.57
N LEU A 64 -12.32 -16.79 5.74
CA LEU A 64 -11.24 -16.10 6.46
C LEU A 64 -10.13 -17.06 6.90
N LYS A 65 -10.47 -18.27 7.36
CA LYS A 65 -9.46 -19.30 7.67
C LYS A 65 -8.63 -19.67 6.45
N HIS A 66 -9.25 -19.74 5.27
CA HIS A 66 -8.53 -19.98 4.03
C HIS A 66 -7.58 -18.84 3.70
N TYR A 67 -8.06 -17.58 3.75
CA TYR A 67 -7.28 -16.40 3.42
C TYR A 67 -6.10 -16.15 4.36
N LEU A 68 -6.25 -16.49 5.64
CA LEU A 68 -5.27 -16.28 6.69
C LEU A 68 -4.48 -17.55 7.05
N SER A 69 -4.50 -18.55 6.16
CA SER A 69 -3.83 -19.82 6.42
C SER A 69 -2.30 -19.64 6.51
N PHE A 70 -1.72 -20.12 7.60
CA PHE A 70 -0.27 -20.09 7.81
C PHE A 70 0.38 -21.37 7.28
N SER A 71 1.41 -21.20 6.47
CA SER A 71 2.29 -22.29 6.06
C SER A 71 3.75 -21.86 6.14
N LYS A 72 4.67 -22.82 6.21
CA LYS A 72 6.12 -22.54 6.19
C LYS A 72 6.53 -21.73 4.96
N ASN A 73 5.91 -21.99 3.82
CA ASN A 73 6.15 -21.26 2.58
C ASN A 73 5.64 -19.81 2.67
N VAL A 74 4.47 -19.59 3.27
CA VAL A 74 3.94 -18.23 3.49
C VAL A 74 4.90 -17.43 4.36
N VAL A 75 5.36 -17.98 5.48
CA VAL A 75 6.32 -17.29 6.37
C VAL A 75 7.64 -17.03 5.64
N LYS A 76 8.15 -18.00 4.87
CA LYS A 76 9.37 -17.83 4.07
C LYS A 76 9.23 -16.67 3.08
N TYR A 77 8.19 -16.66 2.26
CA TYR A 77 8.00 -15.61 1.26
C TYR A 77 7.69 -14.26 1.88
N TYR A 78 6.97 -14.25 3.01
CA TYR A 78 6.72 -13.05 3.79
C TYR A 78 8.01 -12.37 4.26
N LEU A 79 8.96 -13.14 4.81
CA LEU A 79 10.26 -12.61 5.25
C LEU A 79 11.16 -12.26 4.06
N LEU A 80 11.04 -12.94 2.92
CA LEU A 80 11.83 -12.63 1.72
C LEU A 80 11.30 -11.40 0.96
N ALA A 81 10.01 -11.06 1.07
CA ALA A 81 9.39 -10.01 0.25
C ALA A 81 10.05 -8.62 0.40
N PRO A 82 10.39 -8.12 1.61
CA PRO A 82 11.10 -6.84 1.73
C PRO A 82 12.50 -6.85 1.09
N LEU A 83 13.16 -8.01 0.99
CA LEU A 83 14.47 -8.11 0.34
C LEU A 83 14.38 -7.87 -1.18
N ILE A 84 13.24 -8.18 -1.80
CA ILE A 84 12.99 -7.85 -3.21
C ILE A 84 12.98 -6.33 -3.40
N ILE A 85 12.41 -5.59 -2.44
CA ILE A 85 12.38 -4.13 -2.46
C ILE A 85 13.79 -3.55 -2.29
N TYR A 86 14.62 -4.12 -1.41
CA TYR A 86 16.03 -3.73 -1.34
C TYR A 86 16.79 -4.07 -2.63
N GLY A 87 16.49 -5.20 -3.28
CA GLY A 87 17.04 -5.52 -4.60
C GLY A 87 16.68 -4.47 -5.65
N ALA A 88 15.42 -4.01 -5.66
CA ALA A 88 14.97 -2.93 -6.54
C ALA A 88 15.66 -1.59 -6.23
N LEU A 89 15.84 -1.25 -4.95
CA LEU A 89 16.58 -0.06 -4.53
C LEU A 89 18.05 -0.12 -4.98
N LEU A 90 18.70 -1.27 -4.83
CA LEU A 90 20.08 -1.47 -5.29
C LEU A 90 20.18 -1.32 -6.81
N LEU A 91 19.23 -1.87 -7.56
CA LEU A 91 19.17 -1.69 -9.01
C LEU A 91 18.98 -0.22 -9.41
N TYR A 92 18.11 0.50 -8.71
CA TYR A 92 17.93 1.93 -8.89
C TYR A 92 19.24 2.70 -8.64
N ILE A 93 19.92 2.45 -7.51
CA ILE A 93 21.19 3.12 -7.20
C ILE A 93 22.26 2.77 -8.25
N ALA A 94 22.38 1.49 -8.61
CA ALA A 94 23.36 1.02 -9.59
C ALA A 94 23.17 1.64 -10.98
N THR A 95 21.94 1.98 -11.36
CA THR A 95 21.62 2.61 -12.65
C THR A 95 21.68 4.14 -12.59
N ALA A 96 21.28 4.74 -11.46
CA ALA A 96 21.24 6.19 -11.29
C ALA A 96 22.61 6.81 -10.96
N LEU A 97 23.46 6.10 -10.22
CA LEU A 97 24.77 6.60 -9.80
C LEU A 97 25.69 6.92 -11.00
N PRO A 98 25.85 6.06 -12.02
CA PRO A 98 26.67 6.39 -13.20
C PRO A 98 26.13 7.56 -14.02
N LEU A 99 24.83 7.84 -13.93
CA LEU A 99 24.17 8.93 -14.62
C LEU A 99 24.20 10.25 -13.82
N GLY A 100 24.79 10.25 -12.61
CA GLY A 100 24.76 11.41 -11.72
C GLY A 100 23.37 11.77 -11.21
N LEU A 101 22.42 10.83 -11.27
CA LEU A 101 21.02 11.03 -10.87
C LEU A 101 20.74 10.62 -9.42
N PHE A 102 21.72 10.04 -8.73
CA PHE A 102 21.61 9.63 -7.34
C PHE A 102 22.55 10.46 -6.45
N ASN A 103 21.97 11.17 -5.48
CA ASN A 103 22.69 11.93 -4.48
C ASN A 103 22.17 11.57 -3.07
N PHE A 104 22.97 10.82 -2.32
CA PHE A 104 22.60 10.44 -0.95
C PHE A 104 22.75 11.62 0.03
N ASP A 105 23.64 12.57 -0.25
CA ASP A 105 23.87 13.73 0.62
C ASP A 105 22.65 14.66 0.62
N GLU A 106 21.91 14.76 -0.49
CA GLU A 106 20.63 15.48 -0.54
C GLU A 106 19.58 14.86 0.39
N TYR A 107 19.54 13.53 0.49
CA TYR A 107 18.66 12.83 1.42
C TYR A 107 19.05 13.12 2.88
N VAL A 108 20.34 13.06 3.20
CA VAL A 108 20.88 13.42 4.53
C VAL A 108 20.58 14.88 4.86
N ALA A 109 20.78 15.80 3.91
CA ALA A 109 20.50 17.23 4.08
C ALA A 109 19.00 17.49 4.34
N SER A 110 18.10 16.77 3.68
CA SER A 110 16.66 16.85 3.96
C SER A 110 16.35 16.45 5.41
N ILE A 111 16.99 15.39 5.93
CA ILE A 111 16.82 14.96 7.32
C ILE A 111 17.43 16.00 8.28
N ALA A 112 18.62 16.54 7.96
CA ALA A 112 19.26 17.59 8.75
C ALA A 112 18.36 18.82 8.90
N ASN A 113 17.74 19.26 7.80
CA ASN A 113 16.76 20.36 7.81
C ASN A 113 15.55 20.07 8.71
N GLN A 114 15.05 18.83 8.70
CA GLN A 114 13.94 18.43 9.58
C GLN A 114 14.37 18.45 11.06
N ILE A 115 15.53 17.89 11.39
CA ILE A 115 16.07 17.89 12.77
C ILE A 115 16.26 19.33 13.26
N HIS A 116 16.86 20.19 12.45
CA HIS A 116 17.08 21.58 12.80
C HIS A 116 15.76 22.35 13.00
N SER A 117 14.70 22.01 12.26
CA SER A 117 13.39 22.66 12.42
C SER A 117 12.73 22.38 13.78
N VAL A 118 12.99 21.20 14.37
CA VAL A 118 12.42 20.81 15.67
C VAL A 118 13.37 21.06 16.85
N ALA A 119 14.67 21.13 16.59
CA ALA A 119 15.71 21.34 17.60
C ALA A 119 16.75 22.37 17.10
N PRO A 120 16.35 23.65 16.93
CA PRO A 120 17.21 24.70 16.37
C PRO A 120 18.40 25.07 17.27
N SER A 121 18.42 24.61 18.53
CA SER A 121 19.50 24.85 19.48
C SER A 121 20.71 23.92 19.31
N LEU A 122 20.61 22.90 18.46
CA LEU A 122 21.70 21.96 18.20
C LEU A 122 22.78 22.61 17.33
N VAL A 123 24.05 22.30 17.60
CA VAL A 123 25.18 22.74 16.76
C VAL A 123 25.16 21.99 15.44
N GLU A 124 25.56 22.64 14.34
CA GLU A 124 25.52 22.09 12.97
C GLU A 124 26.19 20.73 12.83
N GLU A 125 27.33 20.50 13.49
CA GLU A 125 28.02 19.21 13.53
C GLU A 125 27.15 18.10 14.13
N GLN A 126 26.42 18.40 15.21
CA GLN A 126 25.52 17.45 15.87
C GLN A 126 24.33 17.13 14.97
N VAL A 127 23.75 18.14 14.31
CA VAL A 127 22.65 17.95 13.36
C VAL A 127 23.08 17.05 12.21
N THR A 128 24.25 17.30 11.63
CA THR A 128 24.79 16.52 10.52
C THR A 128 25.04 15.07 10.93
N MET A 129 25.65 14.84 12.09
CA MET A 129 25.88 13.50 12.63
C MET A 129 24.58 12.75 12.87
N LEU A 130 23.58 13.39 13.50
CA LEU A 130 22.28 12.79 13.76
C LEU A 130 21.52 12.50 12.47
N ALA A 131 21.60 13.40 11.48
CA ALA A 131 20.97 13.21 10.17
C ALA A 131 21.55 12.01 9.43
N LEU A 132 22.89 11.88 9.41
CA LEU A 132 23.58 10.75 8.80
C LEU A 132 23.21 9.44 9.50
N LEU A 133 23.25 9.41 10.84
CA LEU A 133 22.83 8.26 11.62
C LEU A 133 21.38 7.87 11.34
N ASN A 134 20.46 8.86 11.32
CA ASN A 134 19.06 8.64 11.02
C ASN A 134 18.85 8.11 9.60
N ALA A 135 19.59 8.61 8.61
CA ALA A 135 19.50 8.15 7.22
C ALA A 135 19.83 6.66 7.10
N TYR A 136 20.94 6.21 7.70
CA TYR A 136 21.33 4.79 7.70
C TYR A 136 20.39 3.93 8.55
N LEU A 137 20.00 4.40 9.74
CA LEU A 137 19.06 3.68 10.58
C LEU A 137 17.70 3.51 9.91
N SER A 138 17.23 4.51 9.16
CA SER A 138 15.97 4.43 8.42
C SER A 138 15.97 3.29 7.41
N ILE A 139 17.11 3.05 6.74
CA ILE A 139 17.28 1.91 5.82
C ILE A 139 17.20 0.59 6.60
N ILE A 140 17.86 0.49 7.75
CA ILE A 140 17.87 -0.75 8.54
C ILE A 140 16.48 -1.04 9.15
N VAL A 141 15.85 -0.03 9.74
CA VAL A 141 14.56 -0.11 10.43
C VAL A 141 13.38 -0.27 9.46
N ALA A 142 13.55 0.07 8.18
CA ALA A 142 12.54 -0.17 7.16
C ALA A 142 12.12 -1.66 7.06
N TYR A 143 13.05 -2.60 7.27
CA TYR A 143 12.76 -4.03 7.22
C TYR A 143 11.80 -4.48 8.35
N PRO A 144 12.12 -4.28 9.65
CA PRO A 144 11.19 -4.64 10.73
C PRO A 144 9.86 -3.90 10.63
N ILE A 145 9.85 -2.62 10.20
CA ILE A 145 8.59 -1.89 9.94
C ILE A 145 7.77 -2.56 8.83
N ALA A 146 8.42 -3.00 7.74
CA ALA A 146 7.75 -3.67 6.63
C ALA A 146 7.07 -4.97 7.09
N ILE A 147 7.78 -5.80 7.88
CA ILE A 147 7.25 -7.08 8.39
C ILE A 147 6.41 -6.92 9.68
N THR A 148 6.00 -5.73 10.06
CA THR A 148 5.12 -5.52 11.22
C THR A 148 4.00 -4.55 10.90
N VAL A 149 4.30 -3.25 10.95
CA VAL A 149 3.33 -2.16 10.77
C VAL A 149 2.73 -2.19 9.37
N ASN A 150 3.57 -2.28 8.34
CA ASN A 150 3.07 -2.27 6.97
C ASN A 150 2.31 -3.55 6.65
N MET A 151 2.72 -4.70 7.19
CA MET A 151 1.96 -5.94 7.06
C MET A 151 0.54 -5.77 7.63
N LEU A 152 0.40 -5.22 8.84
CA LEU A 152 -0.91 -5.04 9.46
C LEU A 152 -1.83 -4.11 8.66
N VAL A 153 -1.25 -3.04 8.10
CA VAL A 153 -1.98 -2.10 7.24
C VAL A 153 -2.36 -2.74 5.92
N ALA A 154 -1.44 -3.44 5.26
CA ALA A 154 -1.66 -4.09 3.97
C ALA A 154 -2.59 -5.30 4.06
N LEU A 155 -2.65 -5.98 5.21
CA LEU A 155 -3.46 -7.19 5.41
C LEU A 155 -4.94 -6.95 5.07
N GLY A 156 -5.49 -5.78 5.39
CA GLY A 156 -6.86 -5.42 5.04
C GLY A 156 -7.12 -5.44 3.52
N GLU A 157 -6.15 -4.97 2.73
CA GLU A 157 -6.23 -5.05 1.27
C GLU A 157 -6.06 -6.50 0.79
N GLU A 158 -5.08 -7.23 1.35
CA GLU A 158 -4.75 -8.59 0.93
C GLU A 158 -5.90 -9.58 1.15
N ILE A 159 -6.63 -9.48 2.27
CA ILE A 159 -7.83 -10.29 2.56
C ILE A 159 -8.85 -10.19 1.42
N SER A 160 -8.91 -9.04 0.76
CA SER A 160 -9.93 -8.76 -0.26
C SER A 160 -9.46 -9.09 -1.66
N TRP A 161 -8.28 -8.61 -2.06
CA TRP A 161 -7.77 -8.79 -3.41
C TRP A 161 -7.21 -10.20 -3.63
N ARG A 162 -6.40 -10.69 -2.68
CA ARG A 162 -5.69 -11.98 -2.77
C ARG A 162 -6.40 -13.09 -1.99
N GLY A 163 -7.24 -12.74 -1.00
CA GLY A 163 -8.21 -13.64 -0.40
C GLY A 163 -9.45 -13.76 -1.29
N TYR A 164 -10.43 -12.88 -1.07
CA TYR A 164 -11.75 -12.97 -1.69
C TYR A 164 -11.73 -13.03 -3.23
N LEU A 165 -11.20 -12.00 -3.91
CA LEU A 165 -11.30 -11.88 -5.37
C LEU A 165 -10.44 -12.95 -6.09
N TYR A 166 -9.23 -13.22 -5.61
CA TYR A 166 -8.39 -14.27 -6.18
C TYR A 166 -8.97 -15.67 -5.99
N THR A 167 -9.58 -15.97 -4.84
CA THR A 167 -10.30 -17.23 -4.62
C THR A 167 -11.51 -17.35 -5.56
N LEU A 168 -12.28 -16.29 -5.76
CA LEU A 168 -13.39 -16.28 -6.74
C LEU A 168 -12.92 -16.60 -8.17
N LEU A 169 -11.71 -16.16 -8.52
CA LEU A 169 -11.09 -16.41 -9.82
C LEU A 169 -10.37 -17.78 -9.89
N GLY A 170 -10.59 -18.65 -8.91
CA GLY A 170 -10.10 -20.03 -8.87
C GLY A 170 -8.67 -20.20 -8.36
N SER A 171 -8.09 -19.20 -7.71
CA SER A 171 -6.77 -19.26 -7.08
C SER A 171 -5.62 -19.67 -7.99
N ARG A 172 -5.70 -19.33 -9.29
CA ARG A 172 -4.66 -19.64 -10.28
C ARG A 172 -3.88 -18.38 -10.67
N PRO A 173 -2.53 -18.43 -10.67
CA PRO A 173 -1.71 -17.32 -11.12
C PRO A 173 -1.67 -17.35 -12.66
N ASN A 174 -2.57 -16.59 -13.28
CA ASN A 174 -2.61 -16.42 -14.73
C ASN A 174 -2.78 -14.93 -15.07
N LEU A 175 -2.42 -14.57 -16.30
CA LEU A 175 -2.43 -13.17 -16.75
C LEU A 175 -3.82 -12.53 -16.60
N VAL A 176 -4.89 -13.28 -16.89
CA VAL A 176 -6.26 -12.79 -16.79
C VAL A 176 -6.59 -12.41 -15.34
N ASN A 177 -6.31 -13.29 -14.39
CA ASN A 177 -6.54 -13.04 -12.96
C ASN A 177 -5.72 -11.85 -12.46
N THR A 178 -4.46 -11.74 -12.90
CA THR A 178 -3.61 -10.58 -12.57
C THR A 178 -4.21 -9.28 -13.08
N ILE A 179 -4.75 -9.24 -14.30
CA ILE A 179 -5.38 -8.04 -14.87
C ILE A 179 -6.71 -7.73 -14.15
N VAL A 180 -7.54 -8.75 -13.89
CA VAL A 180 -8.86 -8.60 -13.24
C VAL A 180 -8.73 -8.13 -11.79
N ILE A 181 -7.66 -8.51 -11.08
CA ILE A 181 -7.41 -8.03 -9.71
C ILE A 181 -6.65 -6.70 -9.73
N GLY A 182 -5.60 -6.60 -10.55
CA GLY A 182 -4.71 -5.45 -10.58
C GLY A 182 -5.38 -4.18 -11.07
N THR A 183 -6.28 -4.28 -12.07
CA THR A 183 -6.96 -3.10 -12.62
C THR A 183 -7.88 -2.44 -11.59
N PRO A 184 -8.80 -3.17 -10.93
CA PRO A 184 -9.62 -2.57 -9.88
C PRO A 184 -8.82 -2.16 -8.65
N TRP A 185 -7.75 -2.88 -8.30
CA TRP A 185 -6.87 -2.47 -7.21
C TRP A 185 -6.24 -1.10 -7.48
N ARG A 186 -5.61 -0.90 -8.66
CA ARG A 186 -5.00 0.39 -9.03
C ARG A 186 -6.02 1.52 -9.10
N LEU A 187 -7.15 1.30 -9.77
CA LEU A 187 -8.19 2.30 -9.97
C LEU A 187 -8.85 2.76 -8.65
N ARG A 188 -8.84 1.94 -7.59
CA ARG A 188 -9.32 2.35 -6.27
C ARG A 188 -8.55 3.54 -5.70
N HIS A 189 -7.26 3.66 -6.02
CA HIS A 189 -6.45 4.80 -5.58
C HIS A 189 -6.80 6.10 -6.32
N ALA A 190 -7.60 6.05 -7.38
CA ALA A 190 -8.01 7.27 -8.09
C ALA A 190 -8.74 8.27 -7.19
N SER A 191 -9.56 7.79 -6.24
CA SER A 191 -10.30 8.69 -5.34
C SER A 191 -9.37 9.52 -4.46
N VAL A 192 -8.35 8.90 -3.87
CA VAL A 192 -7.36 9.60 -3.04
C VAL A 192 -6.53 10.56 -3.90
N THR A 193 -6.10 10.15 -5.10
CA THR A 193 -5.33 11.04 -5.98
C THR A 193 -6.15 12.25 -6.43
N ILE A 194 -7.42 12.07 -6.80
CA ILE A 194 -8.29 13.17 -7.26
C ILE A 194 -8.65 14.11 -6.10
N LEU A 195 -9.07 13.55 -4.96
CA LEU A 195 -9.64 14.35 -3.87
C LEU A 195 -8.53 14.98 -3.02
N LEU A 196 -7.53 14.19 -2.62
CA LEU A 196 -6.47 14.61 -1.71
C LEU A 196 -5.19 15.06 -2.42
N GLY A 197 -5.08 14.88 -3.74
CA GLY A 197 -3.84 15.19 -4.48
C GLY A 197 -2.68 14.28 -4.10
N TRP A 198 -2.97 13.10 -3.54
CA TRP A 198 -1.96 12.16 -3.04
C TRP A 198 -1.03 11.71 -4.17
N ASN A 199 0.29 11.80 -3.94
CA ASN A 199 1.39 11.62 -4.90
C ASN A 199 1.42 12.59 -6.10
N TYR A 200 0.30 13.19 -6.50
CA TYR A 200 0.19 14.05 -7.69
C TYR A 200 -0.58 15.33 -7.40
N TYR A 201 0.02 16.26 -6.66
CA TYR A 201 -0.64 17.50 -6.25
C TYR A 201 -1.02 18.39 -7.45
N TYR A 202 -0.09 18.57 -8.39
CA TYR A 202 -0.24 19.50 -9.52
C TYR A 202 -1.12 18.97 -10.66
N ASN A 203 -0.96 17.70 -11.04
CA ASN A 203 -1.64 17.10 -12.18
C ASN A 203 -2.37 15.82 -11.77
N ARG A 204 -3.47 15.96 -11.03
CA ARG A 204 -4.21 14.84 -10.44
C ARG A 204 -4.73 13.84 -11.48
N TYR A 205 -5.24 14.32 -12.62
CA TYR A 205 -5.77 13.45 -13.68
C TYR A 205 -4.69 12.62 -14.37
N LEU A 206 -3.55 13.25 -14.71
CA LEU A 206 -2.39 12.52 -15.25
C LEU A 206 -1.82 11.55 -14.22
N GLY A 207 -1.86 11.93 -12.94
CA GLY A 207 -1.48 11.07 -11.82
C GLY A 207 -2.25 9.76 -11.76
N ILE A 208 -3.54 9.76 -12.08
CA ILE A 208 -4.34 8.52 -12.18
C ILE A 208 -3.79 7.64 -13.29
N ILE A 209 -3.55 8.20 -14.48
CA ILE A 209 -3.06 7.45 -15.64
C ILE A 209 -1.69 6.84 -15.31
N LEU A 210 -0.75 7.63 -14.78
CA LEU A 210 0.57 7.15 -14.38
C LEU A 210 0.53 6.12 -13.26
N PHE A 211 -0.45 6.20 -12.35
CA PHE A 211 -0.62 5.20 -11.28
C PHE A 211 -1.30 3.92 -11.77
N THR A 212 -2.05 3.97 -12.87
CA THR A 212 -2.85 2.85 -13.38
C THR A 212 -2.18 2.05 -14.50
N ILE A 213 -1.13 2.59 -15.13
CA ILE A 213 -0.25 1.92 -16.10
C ILE A 213 0.85 1.17 -15.35
#